data_AF-A0A2R6KQ51-F1
#
_entry.id   AF-A0A2R6KQ51-F1
#
_cell.length_a   1.000
_cell.length_b   1.000
_cell.length_c   1.000
_cell.angle_alpha   90.00
_cell.angle_beta   90.00
_cell.angle_gamma   90.00
#
_symmetry.space_group_name_H-M   'P 1'
#
loop_
_entity.id
_entity.type
_entity.pdbx_description
1 polymer ?
#
loop_
_entity_poly.entity_id
_entity_poly.type
_entity_poly.pdbx_seq_one_letter_code
_entity_poly.pdbx_strand_id
1 'polypeptide(L)'
;MTDTTPHESRTDTESRRATTSDDRGQATQIGLILAIGTVFSLLLVAQVSLAPQVQTETELRHSSTVLADMQEIQADRDAVADGVGGQASVLRMGDSYPTYLILAQPPGPYGTLATDDAGKLAISGVTATNPNTADYFDGDTIARETTALAYVPGYQQYDAPTTRLAQGVLTEQYGDHAEPVASGDVVDGRNLNLVWTVGDIATGQTESLTIRTEQLSAADRSVRVEPAEDGEPITVSIETTLSETRWRELLAAEIDEETTPATPAYDGDSRYIAAIEKTGDTLTISLETEISYRLDMAKVGWRTGHQPGFATDREPETAYLTTDDRTPVVAEGTTTTLTTTVADSYANPQPDVPVTARVLGAGQLDGGHNSTERLSDDGGTVTVEYTAPEVTPPTSETSEQTERVRVSVSNAAGSDGDPEIVVFEIRVQNTHD
;
A
#
# COMPACT_ATOMS: atom_id res chain seq x y z
N MET A 1 56.97 -38.05 -118.21
CA MET A 1 55.97 -37.68 -119.22
C MET A 1 54.83 -37.02 -118.46
N THR A 2 54.62 -35.71 -118.69
CA THR A 2 53.53 -34.81 -118.23
C THR A 2 53.29 -34.70 -116.71
N ASP A 3 53.74 -33.67 -115.99
CA ASP A 3 53.49 -32.21 -116.07
C ASP A 3 52.18 -31.76 -115.38
N THR A 4 52.27 -30.62 -114.68
CA THR A 4 51.22 -29.74 -114.12
C THR A 4 51.10 -29.66 -112.57
N THR A 5 51.86 -28.71 -112.01
CA THR A 5 51.65 -27.84 -110.81
C THR A 5 50.36 -26.97 -110.92
N PRO A 6 50.00 -25.99 -110.03
CA PRO A 6 50.47 -25.59 -108.67
C PRO A 6 49.33 -25.19 -107.67
N HIS A 7 49.65 -24.85 -106.41
CA HIS A 7 49.28 -23.56 -105.74
C HIS A 7 49.76 -23.49 -104.26
N GLU A 8 50.73 -22.62 -104.01
CA GLU A 8 50.72 -21.50 -103.03
C GLU A 8 50.04 -21.66 -101.65
N SER A 9 50.81 -21.51 -100.57
CA SER A 9 50.77 -20.34 -99.67
C SER A 9 51.40 -20.69 -98.33
N ARG A 10 52.40 -19.90 -97.95
CA ARG A 10 53.19 -20.02 -96.72
C ARG A 10 53.10 -18.67 -96.02
N THR A 11 52.51 -18.62 -94.83
CA THR A 11 52.55 -17.45 -93.94
C THR A 11 52.47 -17.88 -92.48
N ASP A 12 53.60 -17.65 -91.80
CA ASP A 12 53.78 -17.12 -90.45
C ASP A 12 52.93 -17.59 -89.26
N THR A 13 53.63 -18.33 -88.39
CA THR A 13 53.86 -18.06 -86.96
C THR A 13 53.05 -16.93 -86.31
N GLU A 14 52.11 -17.31 -85.45
CA GLU A 14 51.90 -16.61 -84.18
C GLU A 14 51.52 -17.64 -83.10
N SER A 15 52.51 -17.97 -82.26
CA SER A 15 52.30 -18.71 -81.03
C SER A 15 51.60 -17.78 -80.04
N ARG A 16 50.25 -17.83 -80.01
CA ARG A 16 49.48 -17.25 -78.93
C ARG A 16 49.68 -18.08 -77.67
N ARG A 17 50.61 -17.65 -76.82
CA ARG A 17 50.63 -17.96 -75.40
C ARG A 17 49.41 -17.29 -74.77
N ALA A 18 48.27 -17.98 -74.76
CA ALA A 18 47.13 -17.57 -73.96
C ALA A 18 47.47 -17.85 -72.49
N THR A 19 47.48 -16.79 -71.70
CA THR A 19 47.66 -16.80 -70.24
C THR A 19 46.49 -17.51 -69.58
N THR A 20 46.47 -18.85 -69.53
CA THR A 20 45.45 -19.64 -68.80
C THR A 20 45.72 -19.68 -67.29
N SER A 21 46.21 -18.57 -66.72
CA SER A 21 46.58 -18.49 -65.30
C SER A 21 45.91 -17.34 -64.53
N ASP A 22 45.19 -16.44 -65.19
CA ASP A 22 44.49 -15.32 -64.50
C ASP A 22 43.04 -15.68 -64.10
N ASP A 23 42.28 -16.37 -64.95
CA ASP A 23 40.86 -16.71 -64.67
C ASP A 23 40.66 -17.66 -63.49
N ARG A 24 41.66 -18.51 -63.18
CA ARG A 24 41.56 -19.49 -62.07
C ARG A 24 41.65 -18.81 -60.71
N GLY A 25 42.46 -17.76 -60.57
CA GLY A 25 42.53 -16.94 -59.35
C GLY A 25 41.25 -16.14 -59.13
N GLN A 26 40.66 -15.64 -60.22
CA GLN A 26 39.42 -14.86 -60.18
C GLN A 26 38.19 -15.71 -59.80
N ALA A 27 38.07 -16.93 -60.33
CA ALA A 27 36.99 -17.85 -59.96
C ALA A 27 37.03 -18.27 -58.48
N THR A 28 38.23 -18.51 -57.92
CA THR A 28 38.41 -18.81 -56.49
C THR A 28 38.06 -17.59 -55.62
N GLN A 29 38.41 -16.38 -56.05
CA GLN A 29 38.04 -15.15 -55.35
C GLN A 29 36.53 -14.91 -55.36
N ILE A 30 35.88 -15.09 -56.52
CA ILE A 30 34.41 -14.97 -56.63
C ILE A 30 33.71 -16.01 -55.75
N GLY A 31 34.18 -17.26 -55.73
CA GLY A 31 33.65 -18.31 -54.86
C GLY A 31 33.79 -17.98 -53.36
N LEU A 32 34.94 -17.42 -52.95
CA LEU A 32 35.17 -16.99 -51.56
C LEU A 32 34.27 -15.81 -51.17
N ILE A 33 34.13 -14.80 -52.03
CA ILE A 33 33.24 -13.65 -51.79
C ILE A 33 31.79 -14.12 -51.66
N LEU A 34 31.34 -15.03 -52.52
CA LEU A 34 29.98 -15.59 -52.44
C LEU A 34 29.77 -16.44 -51.18
N ALA A 35 30.77 -17.21 -50.75
CA ALA A 35 30.71 -17.98 -49.51
C ALA A 35 30.63 -17.06 -48.28
N ILE A 36 31.48 -16.04 -48.20
CA ILE A 36 31.44 -15.04 -47.12
C ILE A 36 30.11 -14.27 -47.16
N GLY A 37 29.65 -13.88 -48.34
CA GLY A 37 28.36 -13.22 -48.53
C GLY A 37 27.21 -14.07 -48.03
N THR A 38 27.22 -15.37 -48.31
CA THR A 38 26.20 -16.32 -47.84
C THR A 38 26.21 -16.47 -46.33
N VAL A 39 27.40 -16.61 -45.72
CA VAL A 39 27.54 -16.66 -44.25
C VAL A 39 27.02 -15.37 -43.61
N PHE A 40 27.35 -14.21 -44.19
CA PHE A 40 26.86 -12.93 -43.70
C PHE A 40 25.35 -12.79 -43.88
N SER A 41 24.78 -13.27 -44.99
CA SER A 41 23.32 -13.32 -45.18
C SER A 41 22.65 -14.22 -44.14
N LEU A 42 23.20 -15.40 -43.85
CA LEU A 42 22.69 -16.28 -42.80
C LEU A 42 22.78 -15.62 -41.42
N LEU A 43 23.87 -14.89 -41.14
CA LEU A 43 24.03 -14.12 -39.92
C LEU A 43 22.95 -13.04 -39.81
N LEU A 44 22.69 -12.28 -40.87
CA LEU A 44 21.63 -11.27 -40.88
C LEU A 44 20.25 -11.88 -40.67
N VAL A 45 19.97 -13.04 -41.28
CA VAL A 45 18.71 -13.76 -41.03
C VAL A 45 18.61 -14.19 -39.56
N ALA A 46 19.68 -14.73 -38.98
CA ALA A 46 19.71 -15.09 -37.57
C ALA A 46 19.48 -13.87 -36.66
N GLN A 47 20.07 -12.71 -36.99
CA GLN A 47 19.88 -11.47 -36.24
C GLN A 47 18.42 -10.99 -36.27
N VAL A 48 17.77 -11.01 -37.44
CA VAL A 48 16.39 -10.53 -37.58
C VAL A 48 15.38 -11.51 -36.99
N SER A 49 15.64 -12.81 -37.05
CA SER A 49 14.68 -13.82 -36.60
C SER A 49 14.88 -14.27 -35.16
N LEU A 50 16.13 -14.49 -34.71
CA LEU A 50 16.40 -15.09 -33.40
C LEU A 50 16.61 -14.06 -32.30
N ALA A 51 17.25 -12.92 -32.59
CA ALA A 51 17.54 -11.93 -31.56
C ALA A 51 16.26 -11.38 -30.89
N PRO A 52 15.19 -11.03 -31.64
CA PRO A 52 13.93 -10.60 -31.01
C PRO A 52 13.31 -11.70 -30.15
N GLN A 53 13.33 -12.96 -30.58
CA GLN A 53 12.76 -14.08 -29.81
C GLN A 53 13.46 -14.27 -28.45
N VAL A 54 14.79 -14.25 -28.44
CA VAL A 54 15.58 -14.36 -27.21
C VAL A 54 15.32 -13.17 -26.27
N GLN A 55 15.18 -11.97 -26.83
CA GLN A 55 14.90 -10.76 -26.06
C GLN A 55 13.50 -10.79 -25.47
N THR A 56 12.47 -11.09 -26.28
CA THR A 56 11.09 -11.24 -25.81
C THR A 56 10.96 -12.30 -24.73
N GLU A 57 11.61 -13.46 -24.87
CA GLU A 57 11.59 -14.50 -23.83
C GLU A 57 12.20 -13.99 -22.50
N THR A 58 13.27 -13.19 -22.60
CA THR A 58 13.92 -12.60 -21.43
C THR A 58 13.03 -11.57 -20.75
N GLU A 59 12.42 -10.69 -21.53
CA GLU A 59 11.54 -9.63 -21.03
C GLU A 59 10.25 -10.18 -20.41
N LEU A 60 9.63 -11.21 -21.03
CA LEU A 60 8.46 -11.88 -20.46
C LEU A 60 8.79 -12.55 -19.13
N ARG A 61 9.92 -13.27 -19.05
CA ARG A 61 10.37 -13.91 -17.82
C ARG A 61 10.65 -12.89 -16.71
N HIS A 62 11.27 -11.77 -17.07
CA HIS A 62 11.52 -10.67 -16.15
C HIS A 62 10.20 -10.06 -15.67
N SER A 63 9.23 -9.83 -16.57
CA SER A 63 7.90 -9.31 -16.22
C SER A 63 7.17 -10.20 -15.22
N SER A 64 7.19 -11.53 -15.42
CA SER A 64 6.61 -12.46 -14.45
C SER A 64 7.32 -12.46 -13.09
N THR A 65 8.64 -12.19 -13.09
CA THR A 65 9.42 -12.09 -11.85
C THR A 65 9.04 -10.82 -11.10
N VAL A 66 9.02 -9.67 -11.77
CA VAL A 66 8.55 -8.39 -11.22
C VAL A 66 7.15 -8.51 -10.62
N LEU A 67 6.23 -9.19 -11.32
CA LEU A 67 4.88 -9.36 -10.83
C LEU A 67 4.82 -10.19 -9.54
N ALA A 68 5.67 -11.21 -9.41
CA ALA A 68 5.80 -12.00 -8.19
C ALA A 68 6.40 -11.16 -7.05
N ASP A 69 7.48 -10.44 -7.32
CA ASP A 69 8.14 -9.55 -6.34
C ASP A 69 7.16 -8.45 -5.85
N MET A 70 6.32 -7.89 -6.73
CA MET A 70 5.30 -6.90 -6.37
C MET A 70 4.15 -7.47 -5.54
N GLN A 71 3.79 -8.75 -5.74
CA GLN A 71 2.85 -9.45 -4.86
C GLN A 71 3.45 -9.69 -3.46
N GLU A 72 4.75 -9.97 -3.38
CA GLU A 72 5.46 -10.07 -2.09
C GLU A 72 5.44 -8.72 -1.36
N ILE A 73 5.68 -7.62 -2.05
CA ILE A 73 5.59 -6.26 -1.49
C ILE A 73 4.17 -5.92 -1.02
N GLN A 74 3.15 -6.36 -1.75
CA GLN A 74 1.75 -6.23 -1.32
C GLN A 74 1.51 -7.01 -0.03
N ALA A 75 1.94 -8.27 0.05
CA ALA A 75 1.81 -9.08 1.26
C ALA A 75 2.57 -8.48 2.46
N ASP A 76 3.76 -7.92 2.22
CA ASP A 76 4.52 -7.16 3.22
C ASP A 76 3.73 -5.93 3.71
N ARG A 77 3.09 -5.19 2.79
CA ARG A 77 2.24 -4.03 3.14
C ARG A 77 1.07 -4.46 4.01
N ASP A 78 0.42 -5.57 3.68
CA ASP A 78 -0.72 -6.09 4.45
C ASP A 78 -0.26 -6.52 5.84
N ALA A 79 0.83 -7.30 5.94
CA ALA A 79 1.39 -7.71 7.22
C ALA A 79 1.84 -6.52 8.10
N VAL A 80 2.45 -5.50 7.50
CA VAL A 80 2.87 -4.29 8.23
C VAL A 80 1.67 -3.49 8.73
N ALA A 81 0.62 -3.38 7.90
CA ALA A 81 -0.64 -2.74 8.29
C ALA A 81 -1.28 -3.46 9.48
N ASP A 82 -1.19 -4.80 9.53
CA ASP A 82 -1.72 -5.67 10.59
C ASP A 82 -0.83 -5.77 11.84
N GLY A 83 0.25 -4.99 11.95
CA GLY A 83 1.06 -4.95 13.17
C GLY A 83 2.36 -5.77 13.15
N VAL A 84 2.72 -6.47 12.06
CA VAL A 84 3.88 -7.39 12.01
C VAL A 84 5.25 -6.66 12.07
N GLY A 85 5.27 -5.34 12.21
CA GLY A 85 6.48 -4.53 12.20
C GLY A 85 7.13 -4.49 10.82
N GLY A 86 8.09 -3.58 10.60
CA GLY A 86 8.61 -3.28 9.27
C GLY A 86 9.22 -4.49 8.53
N GLN A 87 8.87 -4.63 7.25
CA GLN A 87 9.31 -5.71 6.36
C GLN A 87 10.28 -5.20 5.27
N ALA A 88 10.94 -6.14 4.58
CA ALA A 88 11.82 -5.81 3.46
C ALA A 88 11.77 -6.88 2.38
N SER A 89 11.46 -6.44 1.16
CA SER A 89 11.37 -7.27 -0.03
C SER A 89 12.37 -6.82 -1.09
N VAL A 90 12.74 -7.73 -2.00
CA VAL A 90 13.65 -7.44 -3.10
C VAL A 90 12.87 -7.41 -4.40
N LEU A 91 12.92 -6.27 -5.10
CA LEU A 91 12.38 -6.14 -6.44
C LEU A 91 13.49 -6.28 -7.48
N ARG A 92 13.32 -7.18 -8.44
CA ARG A 92 14.21 -7.28 -9.59
C ARG A 92 13.91 -6.16 -10.59
N MET A 93 14.73 -5.11 -10.57
CA MET A 93 14.54 -3.94 -11.43
C MET A 93 14.90 -4.18 -12.90
N GLY A 94 15.81 -5.11 -13.19
CA GLY A 94 16.27 -5.36 -14.54
C GLY A 94 16.84 -6.77 -14.72
N ASP A 95 17.21 -7.06 -15.97
CA ASP A 95 17.80 -8.33 -16.34
C ASP A 95 18.88 -8.18 -17.42
N SER A 96 19.50 -9.29 -17.80
CA SER A 96 20.50 -9.34 -18.86
C SER A 96 20.10 -10.31 -19.98
N TYR A 97 20.29 -9.89 -21.24
CA TYR A 97 20.06 -10.79 -22.36
C TYR A 97 21.15 -11.87 -22.43
N PRO A 98 20.78 -13.13 -22.72
CA PRO A 98 21.76 -14.19 -22.91
C PRO A 98 22.74 -13.88 -24.04
N THR A 99 24.03 -14.05 -23.77
CA THR A 99 25.10 -13.75 -24.73
C THR A 99 25.27 -14.87 -25.75
N TYR A 100 25.10 -14.55 -27.03
CA TYR A 100 25.37 -15.46 -28.15
C TYR A 100 26.38 -14.86 -29.13
N LEU A 101 27.38 -15.65 -29.55
CA LEU A 101 28.48 -15.21 -30.45
C LEU A 101 28.00 -14.61 -31.78
N ILE A 102 26.82 -15.01 -32.25
CA ILE A 102 26.26 -14.62 -33.55
C ILE A 102 25.14 -13.59 -33.44
N LEU A 103 24.78 -13.13 -32.23
CA LEU A 103 23.67 -12.18 -32.00
C LEU A 103 24.17 -10.87 -31.39
N ALA A 104 23.67 -9.75 -31.88
CA ALA A 104 23.92 -8.45 -31.27
C ALA A 104 23.27 -8.39 -29.88
N GLN A 105 23.97 -7.77 -28.93
CA GLN A 105 23.55 -7.67 -27.53
C GLN A 105 23.28 -6.20 -27.21
N PRO A 106 22.03 -5.75 -27.24
CA PRO A 106 21.70 -4.42 -26.74
C PRO A 106 21.85 -4.38 -25.20
N PRO A 107 21.79 -3.19 -24.57
CA PRO A 107 21.68 -3.09 -23.13
C PRO A 107 20.50 -3.93 -22.63
N GLY A 108 20.68 -4.63 -21.51
CA GLY A 108 19.61 -5.45 -20.93
C GLY A 108 18.41 -4.61 -20.46
N PRO A 109 17.27 -5.25 -20.18
CA PRO A 109 16.14 -4.60 -19.53
C PRO A 109 16.55 -3.85 -18.27
N TYR A 110 16.08 -2.61 -18.15
CA TYR A 110 16.13 -1.83 -16.91
C TYR A 110 14.71 -1.52 -16.46
N GLY A 111 14.55 -1.04 -15.24
CA GLY A 111 13.24 -0.71 -14.67
C GLY A 111 13.29 0.59 -13.91
N THR A 112 12.13 1.23 -13.80
CA THR A 112 11.93 2.44 -12.99
C THR A 112 10.87 2.15 -11.94
N LEU A 113 11.18 2.43 -10.69
CA LEU A 113 10.25 2.34 -9.57
C LEU A 113 10.02 3.74 -9.05
N ALA A 114 8.74 4.11 -8.93
CA ALA A 114 8.33 5.38 -8.36
C ALA A 114 7.19 5.19 -7.38
N THR A 115 7.15 6.04 -6.37
CA THR A 115 5.91 6.31 -5.63
C THR A 115 5.25 7.52 -6.26
N ASP A 116 4.00 7.38 -6.68
CA ASP A 116 3.23 8.49 -7.24
C ASP A 116 1.94 8.71 -6.46
N ASP A 117 1.20 9.74 -6.86
CA ASP A 117 -0.06 10.09 -6.25
C ASP A 117 -1.11 9.01 -6.56
N ALA A 118 -1.69 8.43 -5.52
CA ALA A 118 -2.83 7.52 -5.63
C ALA A 118 -4.14 8.21 -5.28
N GLY A 119 -4.09 9.52 -5.04
CA GLY A 119 -5.25 10.32 -4.72
C GLY A 119 -5.73 10.10 -3.29
N LYS A 120 -7.04 10.22 -3.10
CA LYS A 120 -7.66 10.15 -1.78
C LYS A 120 -8.28 8.80 -1.48
N LEU A 121 -8.08 8.36 -0.24
CA LEU A 121 -8.86 7.34 0.42
C LEU A 121 -9.65 8.00 1.55
N ALA A 122 -10.96 7.80 1.56
CA ALA A 122 -11.86 8.43 2.51
C ALA A 122 -12.93 7.49 3.04
N ILE A 123 -13.37 7.75 4.27
CA ILE A 123 -14.55 7.14 4.89
C ILE A 123 -15.46 8.25 5.44
N SER A 124 -16.77 8.09 5.24
CA SER A 124 -17.77 9.09 5.61
C SER A 124 -18.98 8.44 6.27
N GLY A 125 -19.69 9.21 7.11
CA GLY A 125 -20.93 8.76 7.74
C GLY A 125 -20.71 7.73 8.84
N VAL A 126 -19.51 7.69 9.43
CA VAL A 126 -19.17 6.78 10.53
C VAL A 126 -19.26 7.49 11.87
N THR A 127 -19.91 6.86 12.84
CA THR A 127 -19.76 7.22 14.25
C THR A 127 -19.28 6.06 15.10
N ALA A 128 -18.44 6.33 16.10
CA ALA A 128 -17.96 5.29 16.99
C ALA A 128 -19.01 4.95 18.05
N THR A 129 -19.19 3.65 18.29
CA THR A 129 -20.10 3.14 19.34
C THR A 129 -19.62 3.42 20.77
N ASN A 130 -18.33 3.70 20.97
CA ASN A 130 -17.79 4.16 22.25
C ASN A 130 -17.93 5.69 22.35
N PRO A 131 -18.67 6.23 23.35
CA PRO A 131 -18.85 7.68 23.50
C PRO A 131 -17.55 8.47 23.63
N ASN A 132 -16.49 7.90 24.23
CA ASN A 132 -15.18 8.56 24.37
C ASN A 132 -14.40 8.61 23.05
N THR A 133 -14.83 7.85 22.03
CA THR A 133 -14.24 7.83 20.69
C THR A 133 -15.13 8.53 19.66
N ALA A 134 -16.43 8.69 19.97
CA ALA A 134 -17.43 9.29 19.09
C ALA A 134 -17.19 10.77 18.78
N ASP A 135 -16.45 11.48 19.62
CA ASP A 135 -16.07 12.88 19.33
C ASP A 135 -15.09 12.97 18.14
N TYR A 136 -14.29 11.93 17.90
CA TYR A 136 -13.38 11.86 16.74
C TYR A 136 -14.04 11.24 15.50
N PHE A 137 -14.94 10.28 15.72
CA PHE A 137 -15.79 9.69 14.67
C PHE A 137 -17.22 10.17 14.89
N ASP A 138 -17.53 11.37 14.42
CA ASP A 138 -18.79 12.08 14.66
C ASP A 138 -19.73 12.10 13.45
N GLY A 139 -19.36 11.39 12.38
CA GLY A 139 -20.05 11.37 11.08
C GLY A 139 -19.32 12.12 9.97
N ASP A 140 -18.39 13.02 10.33
CA ASP A 140 -17.61 13.76 9.34
C ASP A 140 -16.74 12.86 8.47
N THR A 141 -16.37 13.38 7.30
CA THR A 141 -15.53 12.65 6.35
C THR A 141 -14.07 12.66 6.79
N ILE A 142 -13.51 11.47 7.01
CA ILE A 142 -12.09 11.28 7.23
C ILE A 142 -11.45 10.96 5.89
N ALA A 143 -10.77 11.95 5.29
CA ALA A 143 -10.10 11.82 4.00
C ALA A 143 -8.62 12.19 4.11
N ARG A 144 -7.75 11.37 3.51
CA ARG A 144 -6.31 11.66 3.42
C ARG A 144 -5.76 11.24 2.06
N GLU A 145 -4.71 11.94 1.64
CA GLU A 145 -3.94 11.56 0.46
C GLU A 145 -3.19 10.25 0.70
N THR A 146 -3.00 9.48 -0.36
CA THR A 146 -2.25 8.24 -0.35
C THR A 146 -1.41 8.12 -1.62
N THR A 147 -0.37 7.31 -1.56
CA THR A 147 0.57 7.09 -2.67
C THR A 147 0.47 5.66 -3.19
N ALA A 148 0.79 5.45 -4.46
CA ALA A 148 0.91 4.12 -5.04
C ALA A 148 2.37 3.81 -5.30
N LEU A 149 2.71 2.53 -5.38
CA LEU A 149 4.00 2.06 -5.84
C LEU A 149 3.86 1.58 -7.29
N ALA A 150 4.58 2.19 -8.22
CA ALA A 150 4.50 1.90 -9.65
C ALA A 150 5.85 1.49 -10.21
N TYR A 151 5.90 0.32 -10.86
CA TYR A 151 7.04 -0.18 -11.59
C TYR A 151 6.78 -0.12 -13.10
N VAL A 152 7.70 0.52 -13.82
CA VAL A 152 7.68 0.67 -15.28
C VAL A 152 8.92 -0.01 -15.88
N PRO A 153 8.77 -1.07 -16.68
CA PRO A 153 9.89 -1.71 -17.35
C PRO A 153 10.36 -0.92 -18.59
N GLY A 154 11.67 -0.93 -18.82
CA GLY A 154 12.33 -0.44 -20.04
C GLY A 154 12.67 -1.58 -21.00
N TYR A 155 11.66 -2.33 -21.44
CA TYR A 155 11.79 -3.44 -22.39
C TYR A 155 11.91 -2.94 -23.84
N GLN A 156 12.54 -3.74 -24.71
CA GLN A 156 12.77 -3.39 -26.12
C GLN A 156 11.78 -4.08 -27.06
N GLN A 157 11.35 -5.32 -26.76
CA GLN A 157 10.51 -6.11 -27.66
C GLN A 157 9.11 -6.34 -27.11
N TYR A 158 8.96 -6.41 -25.79
CA TYR A 158 7.71 -6.61 -25.11
C TYR A 158 7.17 -5.27 -24.61
N ASP A 159 5.98 -4.90 -25.10
CA ASP A 159 5.21 -3.77 -24.60
C ASP A 159 4.50 -4.19 -23.31
N ALA A 160 5.20 -4.00 -22.18
CA ALA A 160 4.73 -4.42 -20.88
C ALA A 160 3.88 -3.33 -20.20
N PRO A 161 2.86 -3.72 -19.42
CA PRO A 161 2.10 -2.79 -18.61
C PRO A 161 2.95 -2.20 -17.48
N THR A 162 2.48 -1.10 -16.92
CA THR A 162 2.96 -0.62 -15.61
C THR A 162 2.35 -1.49 -14.52
N THR A 163 3.19 -2.09 -13.67
CA THR A 163 2.71 -2.81 -12.48
C THR A 163 2.54 -1.81 -11.34
N ARG A 164 1.31 -1.58 -10.90
CA ARG A 164 0.97 -0.56 -9.90
C ARG A 164 0.23 -1.17 -8.71
N LEU A 165 0.74 -0.93 -7.50
CA LEU A 165 0.08 -1.24 -6.23
C LEU A 165 -0.52 0.02 -5.63
N ALA A 166 -1.84 0.10 -5.55
CA ALA A 166 -2.57 1.26 -5.05
C ALA A 166 -3.80 0.80 -4.24
N GLN A 167 -4.02 1.39 -3.05
CA GLN A 167 -5.14 1.06 -2.15
C GLN A 167 -5.35 -0.44 -1.94
N GLY A 168 -4.24 -1.18 -1.78
CA GLY A 168 -4.26 -2.62 -1.56
C GLY A 168 -4.52 -3.46 -2.80
N VAL A 169 -4.70 -2.88 -3.98
CA VAL A 169 -4.90 -3.63 -5.24
C VAL A 169 -3.68 -3.50 -6.13
N LEU A 170 -3.12 -4.65 -6.51
CA LEU A 170 -2.08 -4.76 -7.50
C LEU A 170 -2.70 -4.87 -8.89
N THR A 171 -2.29 -3.99 -9.79
CA THR A 171 -2.84 -3.85 -11.13
C THR A 171 -1.75 -3.84 -12.19
N GLU A 172 -2.08 -4.34 -13.37
CA GLU A 172 -1.34 -4.08 -14.60
C GLU A 172 -2.07 -3.01 -15.41
N GLN A 173 -1.41 -1.87 -15.63
CA GLN A 173 -1.97 -0.75 -16.37
C GLN A 173 -1.51 -0.76 -17.82
N TYR A 174 -2.49 -0.77 -18.72
CA TYR A 174 -2.35 -0.81 -20.16
C TYR A 174 -2.93 0.46 -20.76
N GLY A 175 -2.13 1.55 -20.81
CA GLY A 175 -2.52 2.81 -21.45
C GLY A 175 -3.81 3.43 -20.88
N ASP A 176 -4.96 3.03 -21.44
CA ASP A 176 -6.31 3.52 -21.13
C ASP A 176 -7.11 2.64 -20.16
N HIS A 177 -6.62 1.44 -19.80
CA HIS A 177 -7.29 0.55 -18.86
C HIS A 177 -6.31 -0.11 -17.88
N ALA A 178 -6.86 -0.73 -16.83
CA ALA A 178 -6.10 -1.45 -15.83
C ALA A 178 -6.80 -2.78 -15.51
N GLU A 179 -5.99 -3.82 -15.28
CA GLU A 179 -6.47 -5.15 -14.92
C GLU A 179 -5.97 -5.53 -13.52
N PRO A 180 -6.82 -6.01 -12.62
CA PRO A 180 -6.39 -6.45 -11.30
C PRO A 180 -5.65 -7.79 -11.39
N VAL A 181 -4.55 -7.89 -10.65
CA VAL A 181 -3.76 -9.12 -10.51
C VAL A 181 -3.99 -9.77 -9.15
N ALA A 182 -3.96 -8.96 -8.11
CA ALA A 182 -4.20 -9.37 -6.73
C ALA A 182 -4.86 -8.21 -5.98
N SER A 183 -5.76 -8.53 -5.06
CA SER A 183 -6.46 -7.56 -4.22
C SER A 183 -6.24 -7.88 -2.75
N GLY A 184 -6.05 -6.83 -1.95
CA GLY A 184 -6.27 -6.88 -0.52
C GLY A 184 -7.74 -6.62 -0.19
N ASP A 185 -8.10 -6.90 1.05
CA ASP A 185 -9.49 -6.88 1.50
C ASP A 185 -9.84 -5.49 2.04
N VAL A 186 -10.37 -4.59 1.20
CA VAL A 186 -10.90 -3.28 1.67
C VAL A 186 -12.13 -3.49 2.56
N VAL A 187 -12.96 -4.46 2.19
CA VAL A 187 -14.15 -4.90 2.95
C VAL A 187 -14.07 -6.42 3.05
N ASP A 188 -14.11 -6.95 4.26
CA ASP A 188 -14.23 -8.38 4.56
C ASP A 188 -15.35 -8.57 5.60
N GLY A 189 -16.55 -8.89 5.11
CA GLY A 189 -17.76 -8.94 5.89
C GLY A 189 -18.03 -7.61 6.60
N ARG A 190 -17.82 -7.59 7.92
CA ARG A 190 -18.00 -6.38 8.75
C ARG A 190 -16.70 -5.64 9.05
N ASN A 191 -15.58 -6.06 8.48
CA ASN A 191 -14.28 -5.44 8.71
C ASN A 191 -13.96 -4.53 7.53
N LEU A 192 -13.62 -3.29 7.84
CA LEU A 192 -13.22 -2.28 6.88
C LEU A 192 -11.74 -2.03 7.09
N ASN A 193 -10.91 -2.48 6.15
CA ASN A 193 -9.45 -2.35 6.25
C ASN A 193 -8.98 -1.21 5.35
N LEU A 194 -8.75 -0.05 5.93
CA LEU A 194 -8.33 1.16 5.23
C LEU A 194 -6.86 1.45 5.52
N VAL A 195 -5.99 1.22 4.54
CA VAL A 195 -4.56 1.48 4.70
C VAL A 195 -4.13 2.60 3.76
N TRP A 196 -3.62 3.68 4.35
CA TRP A 196 -2.98 4.77 3.64
C TRP A 196 -1.49 4.47 3.48
N THR A 197 -0.97 4.72 2.28
CA THR A 197 0.43 4.47 1.95
C THR A 197 1.15 5.77 1.64
N VAL A 198 2.38 5.91 2.11
CA VAL A 198 3.25 7.07 1.84
C VAL A 198 4.60 6.61 1.34
N GLY A 199 5.19 7.36 0.41
CA GLY A 199 6.54 7.07 -0.06
C GLY A 199 7.14 8.24 -0.81
N ASP A 200 8.44 8.18 -1.03
CA ASP A 200 9.19 9.11 -1.86
C ASP A 200 10.31 8.35 -2.59
N ILE A 201 9.90 7.39 -3.41
CA ILE A 201 10.79 6.59 -4.24
C ILE A 201 10.73 7.16 -5.66
N ALA A 202 11.89 7.40 -6.26
CA ALA A 202 12.02 7.72 -7.67
C ALA A 202 13.40 7.24 -8.14
N THR A 203 13.47 6.02 -8.63
CA THR A 203 14.75 5.40 -9.02
C THR A 203 14.62 4.53 -10.27
N GLY A 204 15.66 4.52 -11.09
CA GLY A 204 15.75 3.67 -12.28
C GLY A 204 17.11 2.98 -12.34
N GLN A 205 17.12 1.66 -12.46
CA GLN A 205 18.34 0.85 -12.43
C GLN A 205 18.12 -0.54 -13.06
N THR A 206 19.21 -1.27 -13.25
CA THR A 206 19.20 -2.67 -13.72
C THR A 206 19.38 -3.68 -12.59
N GLU A 207 19.97 -3.27 -11.47
CA GLU A 207 20.22 -4.13 -10.31
C GLU A 207 18.97 -4.26 -9.44
N SER A 208 18.84 -5.37 -8.72
CA SER A 208 17.78 -5.54 -7.73
C SER A 208 17.76 -4.42 -6.70
N LEU A 209 16.57 -4.04 -6.27
CA LEU A 209 16.34 -2.98 -5.31
C LEU A 209 15.65 -3.57 -4.08
N THR A 210 16.22 -3.34 -2.90
CA THR A 210 15.52 -3.65 -1.64
C THR A 210 14.54 -2.52 -1.33
N ILE A 211 13.27 -2.88 -1.16
CA ILE A 211 12.19 -2.01 -0.73
C ILE A 211 11.89 -2.37 0.71
N ARG A 212 11.76 -1.36 1.56
CA ARG A 212 11.37 -1.50 2.95
C ARG A 212 9.98 -0.94 3.12
N THR A 213 9.15 -1.75 3.74
CA THR A 213 7.79 -1.41 4.13
C THR A 213 7.83 -1.08 5.62
N GLU A 214 7.55 0.16 5.97
CA GLU A 214 7.63 0.67 7.34
C GLU A 214 6.26 0.87 7.94
N GLN A 215 6.14 0.51 9.20
CA GLN A 215 4.97 0.78 10.00
C GLN A 215 5.04 2.24 10.49
N LEU A 216 4.05 3.05 10.13
CA LEU A 216 3.89 4.39 10.67
C LEU A 216 2.72 4.45 11.66
N SER A 217 1.67 3.69 11.38
CA SER A 217 0.54 3.43 12.26
C SER A 217 -0.03 2.06 11.88
N ALA A 218 -0.07 1.10 12.80
CA ALA A 218 -0.58 -0.25 12.53
C ALA A 218 -1.97 -0.41 13.13
N ALA A 219 -2.84 -1.17 12.46
CA ALA A 219 -4.20 -1.48 12.90
C ALA A 219 -4.22 -2.45 14.10
N ASP A 220 -3.50 -2.11 15.18
CA ASP A 220 -3.41 -2.88 16.42
C ASP A 220 -4.73 -2.85 17.20
N ARG A 221 -5.64 -1.94 16.85
CA ARG A 221 -6.96 -1.78 17.47
C ARG A 221 -8.04 -1.45 16.44
N SER A 222 -9.04 -2.31 16.33
CA SER A 222 -10.27 -2.00 15.58
C SER A 222 -11.18 -1.05 16.35
N VAL A 223 -11.72 -0.04 15.67
CA VAL A 223 -12.80 0.80 16.20
C VAL A 223 -14.15 0.22 15.77
N ARG A 224 -15.08 0.06 16.71
CA ARG A 224 -16.45 -0.34 16.35
C ARG A 224 -17.26 0.90 15.96
N VAL A 225 -17.67 0.95 14.70
CA VAL A 225 -18.41 2.07 14.10
C VAL A 225 -19.80 1.65 13.63
N GLU A 226 -20.71 2.61 13.53
CA GLU A 226 -22.05 2.46 12.98
C GLU A 226 -22.40 3.69 12.13
N PRO A 227 -23.45 3.63 11.29
CA PRO A 227 -23.93 4.79 10.56
C PRO A 227 -24.24 5.96 11.50
N ALA A 228 -23.75 7.15 11.16
CA ALA A 228 -23.98 8.36 11.95
C ALA A 228 -25.44 8.84 11.92
N GLU A 229 -26.15 8.58 10.83
CA GLU A 229 -27.55 8.94 10.64
C GLU A 229 -28.41 7.72 10.25
N ASP A 230 -29.64 7.69 10.78
CA ASP A 230 -30.59 6.59 10.50
C ASP A 230 -30.95 6.54 9.00
N GLY A 231 -30.65 5.41 8.36
CA GLY A 231 -30.95 5.16 6.95
C GLY A 231 -29.93 5.74 5.96
N GLU A 232 -28.87 6.39 6.45
CA GLU A 232 -27.73 6.80 5.61
C GLU A 232 -26.60 5.76 5.70
N PRO A 233 -26.05 5.26 4.57
CA PRO A 233 -24.99 4.25 4.62
C PRO A 233 -23.62 4.87 4.95
N ILE A 234 -22.77 4.08 5.61
CA ILE A 234 -21.33 4.36 5.63
C ILE A 234 -20.80 4.23 4.20
N THR A 235 -19.96 5.19 3.78
CA THR A 235 -19.35 5.16 2.45
C THR A 235 -17.83 5.16 2.53
N VAL A 236 -17.20 4.30 1.72
CA VAL A 236 -15.75 4.29 1.49
C VAL A 236 -15.49 4.80 0.08
N SER A 237 -14.68 5.85 -0.05
CA SER A 237 -14.34 6.45 -1.34
C SER A 237 -12.86 6.23 -1.67
N ILE A 238 -12.59 5.73 -2.87
CA ILE A 238 -11.27 5.35 -3.36
C ILE A 238 -11.04 5.99 -4.73
N GLU A 239 -9.99 6.80 -4.88
CA GLU A 239 -9.53 7.20 -6.21
C GLU A 239 -8.76 6.05 -6.88
N THR A 240 -9.19 5.63 -8.07
CA THR A 240 -8.73 4.40 -8.70
C THR A 240 -8.79 4.44 -10.22
N THR A 241 -7.78 3.85 -10.86
CA THR A 241 -7.74 3.66 -12.32
C THR A 241 -8.54 2.44 -12.77
N LEU A 242 -8.91 1.52 -11.87
CA LEU A 242 -9.72 0.36 -12.21
C LEU A 242 -11.15 0.78 -12.58
N SER A 243 -11.78 0.00 -13.46
CA SER A 243 -13.18 0.23 -13.81
C SER A 243 -14.12 -0.23 -12.69
N GLU A 244 -15.33 0.32 -12.65
CA GLU A 244 -16.37 -0.12 -11.70
C GLU A 244 -16.65 -1.63 -11.84
N THR A 245 -16.67 -2.15 -13.07
CA THR A 245 -16.88 -3.58 -13.33
C THR A 245 -15.81 -4.45 -12.67
N ARG A 246 -14.54 -4.06 -12.76
CA ARG A 246 -13.45 -4.81 -12.11
C ARG A 246 -13.55 -4.76 -10.59
N TRP A 247 -13.92 -3.62 -10.02
CA TRP A 247 -14.18 -3.53 -8.58
C TRP A 247 -15.34 -4.39 -8.11
N ARG A 248 -16.44 -4.43 -8.89
CA ARG A 248 -17.57 -5.35 -8.61
C ARG A 248 -17.16 -6.81 -8.68
N GLU A 249 -16.28 -7.18 -9.61
CA GLU A 249 -15.74 -8.55 -9.69
C GLU A 249 -14.85 -8.88 -8.47
N LEU A 250 -13.99 -7.95 -8.04
CA LEU A 250 -13.13 -8.14 -6.86
C LEU A 250 -13.95 -8.28 -5.56
N LEU A 251 -15.00 -7.48 -5.41
CA LEU A 251 -15.82 -7.44 -4.21
C LEU A 251 -17.10 -8.29 -4.32
N ALA A 252 -17.20 -9.15 -5.34
CA ALA A 252 -18.40 -9.94 -5.60
C ALA A 252 -18.82 -10.82 -4.41
N ALA A 253 -17.85 -11.26 -3.59
CA ALA A 253 -18.09 -12.05 -2.39
C ALA A 253 -18.75 -11.25 -1.25
N GLU A 254 -18.68 -9.91 -1.31
CA GLU A 254 -19.15 -8.96 -0.29
C GLU A 254 -20.42 -8.20 -0.71
N ILE A 255 -20.75 -8.22 -2.00
CA ILE A 255 -21.92 -7.53 -2.58
C ILE A 255 -23.19 -8.30 -2.29
N ASP A 256 -24.13 -7.64 -1.60
CA ASP A 256 -25.48 -8.15 -1.46
C ASP A 256 -26.28 -7.81 -2.73
N GLU A 257 -26.38 -8.77 -3.64
CA GLU A 257 -27.13 -8.60 -4.90
C GLU A 257 -28.65 -8.47 -4.70
N GLU A 258 -29.18 -8.71 -3.49
CA GLU A 258 -30.61 -8.81 -3.23
C GLU A 258 -31.23 -7.56 -2.56
N THR A 259 -30.43 -6.61 -2.09
CA THR A 259 -30.92 -5.45 -1.34
C THR A 259 -30.88 -4.16 -2.16
N THR A 260 -32.07 -3.61 -2.41
CA THR A 260 -32.18 -2.15 -2.50
C THR A 260 -31.91 -1.58 -1.10
N PRO A 261 -31.32 -0.39 -0.94
CA PRO A 261 -30.95 0.18 0.37
C PRO A 261 -32.07 0.26 1.43
N ALA A 262 -33.30 -0.05 1.05
CA ALA A 262 -34.52 0.00 1.86
C ALA A 262 -34.87 -1.31 2.58
N THR A 263 -34.11 -2.39 2.41
CA THR A 263 -34.35 -3.65 3.14
C THR A 263 -33.03 -4.15 3.74
N PRO A 264 -32.76 -3.93 5.04
CA PRO A 264 -31.55 -4.44 5.67
C PRO A 264 -31.53 -5.97 5.58
N ALA A 265 -30.35 -6.54 5.28
CA ALA A 265 -30.11 -7.98 5.23
C ALA A 265 -30.39 -8.63 6.60
N TYR A 266 -31.65 -9.02 6.83
CA TYR A 266 -32.06 -9.76 8.03
C TYR A 266 -32.11 -11.25 7.74
N ASP A 267 -30.95 -11.85 7.51
CA ASP A 267 -30.76 -13.30 7.39
C ASP A 267 -29.27 -13.53 7.15
N GLY A 268 -28.52 -14.01 8.15
CA GLY A 268 -27.42 -14.98 7.98
C GLY A 268 -26.30 -14.76 6.94
N ASP A 269 -26.32 -13.67 6.19
CA ASP A 269 -25.49 -13.40 5.04
C ASP A 269 -24.23 -12.68 5.52
N SER A 270 -23.11 -13.06 4.91
CA SER A 270 -21.81 -12.49 5.20
C SER A 270 -21.49 -11.29 4.31
N ARG A 271 -22.46 -10.83 3.50
CA ARG A 271 -22.33 -9.76 2.51
C ARG A 271 -22.89 -8.45 3.05
N TYR A 272 -22.16 -7.36 2.87
CA TYR A 272 -22.47 -6.07 3.51
C TYR A 272 -22.26 -4.84 2.60
N ILE A 273 -21.99 -5.04 1.31
CA ILE A 273 -21.92 -3.95 0.33
C ILE A 273 -23.27 -3.84 -0.38
N ALA A 274 -23.94 -2.70 -0.18
CA ALA A 274 -25.23 -2.36 -0.78
C ALA A 274 -25.07 -1.77 -2.19
N ALA A 275 -24.01 -0.98 -2.44
CA ALA A 275 -23.76 -0.39 -3.75
C ALA A 275 -22.27 -0.12 -4.00
N ILE A 276 -21.89 -0.18 -5.28
CA ILE A 276 -20.59 0.27 -5.79
C ILE A 276 -20.86 1.15 -6.99
N GLU A 277 -20.38 2.39 -6.97
CA GLU A 277 -20.58 3.36 -8.05
C GLU A 277 -19.26 4.07 -8.35
N LYS A 278 -18.94 4.28 -9.62
CA LYS A 278 -17.77 5.08 -10.01
C LYS A 278 -18.16 6.38 -10.72
N THR A 279 -17.75 7.51 -10.17
CA THR A 279 -17.91 8.84 -10.80
C THR A 279 -16.54 9.45 -11.09
N GLY A 280 -16.17 9.55 -12.37
CA GLY A 280 -14.83 9.95 -12.75
C GLY A 280 -13.81 8.91 -12.30
N ASP A 281 -12.81 9.34 -11.52
CA ASP A 281 -11.78 8.46 -10.96
C ASP A 281 -12.11 7.99 -9.53
N THR A 282 -13.20 8.49 -8.93
CA THR A 282 -13.61 8.12 -7.57
C THR A 282 -14.61 6.96 -7.60
N LEU A 283 -14.25 5.85 -6.98
CA LEU A 283 -15.13 4.74 -6.65
C LEU A 283 -15.73 4.97 -5.25
N THR A 284 -17.03 4.83 -5.11
CA THR A 284 -17.73 4.87 -3.83
C THR A 284 -18.36 3.51 -3.55
N ILE A 285 -18.04 2.95 -2.39
CA ILE A 285 -18.61 1.71 -1.85
C ILE A 285 -19.56 2.10 -0.72
N SER A 286 -20.84 1.77 -0.85
CA SER A 286 -21.86 2.03 0.16
C SER A 286 -22.18 0.73 0.90
N LEU A 287 -22.11 0.78 2.24
CA LEU A 287 -22.36 -0.38 3.09
C LEU A 287 -23.84 -0.49 3.49
N GLU A 288 -24.24 -1.67 3.97
CA GLU A 288 -25.56 -1.89 4.55
C GLU A 288 -25.81 -1.00 5.78
N THR A 289 -27.02 -0.47 5.91
CA THR A 289 -27.45 0.39 7.02
C THR A 289 -27.88 -0.43 8.23
N GLU A 290 -28.00 0.21 9.41
CA GLU A 290 -28.40 -0.44 10.67
C GLU A 290 -27.45 -1.57 11.17
N ILE A 291 -26.27 -1.69 10.56
CA ILE A 291 -25.21 -2.65 10.94
C ILE A 291 -24.01 -1.90 11.53
N SER A 292 -23.39 -2.49 12.55
CA SER A 292 -22.10 -2.01 13.08
C SER A 292 -20.93 -2.79 12.48
N TYR A 293 -19.87 -2.06 12.16
CA TYR A 293 -18.65 -2.52 11.50
C TYR A 293 -17.43 -2.39 12.43
N ARG A 294 -16.37 -3.11 12.10
CA ARG A 294 -15.02 -2.89 12.62
C ARG A 294 -14.24 -2.08 11.59
N LEU A 295 -13.72 -0.95 12.02
CA LEU A 295 -12.88 -0.08 11.21
C LEU A 295 -11.43 -0.27 11.66
N ASP A 296 -10.62 -0.80 10.76
CA ASP A 296 -9.20 -1.01 10.90
C ASP A 296 -8.50 -0.01 9.98
N MET A 297 -7.83 0.97 10.56
CA MET A 297 -7.12 2.01 9.82
C MET A 297 -5.63 1.84 10.04
N ALA A 298 -4.83 1.97 8.98
CA ALA A 298 -3.37 1.88 9.09
C ALA A 298 -2.66 2.87 8.18
N LYS A 299 -1.42 3.20 8.53
CA LYS A 299 -0.51 3.99 7.72
C LYS A 299 0.80 3.25 7.52
N VAL A 300 1.13 2.99 6.26
CA VAL A 300 2.34 2.26 5.86
C VAL A 300 3.22 3.13 4.97
N GLY A 301 4.53 3.04 5.17
CA GLY A 301 5.53 3.76 4.39
C GLY A 301 6.33 2.85 3.46
N TRP A 302 6.60 3.26 2.23
CA TRP A 302 7.59 2.61 1.36
C TRP A 302 8.83 3.48 1.19
N ARG A 303 10.00 2.87 1.38
CA ARG A 303 11.29 3.47 1.06
C ARG A 303 12.25 2.45 0.48
N THR A 304 13.28 2.92 -0.20
CA THR A 304 14.40 2.05 -0.57
C THR A 304 15.26 1.72 0.64
N GLY A 305 15.98 0.59 0.60
CA GLY A 305 16.82 0.13 1.71
C GLY A 305 17.91 1.10 2.15
N HIS A 306 18.29 2.05 1.30
CA HIS A 306 19.33 3.06 1.57
C HIS A 306 18.78 4.43 2.02
N GLN A 307 17.48 4.68 1.85
CA GLN A 307 16.87 5.94 2.32
C GLN A 307 16.76 5.96 3.85
N PRO A 308 16.88 7.14 4.49
CA PRO A 308 16.57 7.28 5.91
C PRO A 308 15.09 6.94 6.19
N GLY A 309 14.74 6.77 7.46
CA GLY A 309 13.34 6.66 7.88
C GLY A 309 12.54 7.92 7.53
N PHE A 310 11.22 7.83 7.62
CA PHE A 310 10.34 8.97 7.38
C PHE A 310 10.60 10.12 8.36
N ALA A 311 10.43 11.34 7.87
CA ALA A 311 10.49 12.53 8.71
C ALA A 311 9.26 12.59 9.63
N THR A 312 9.40 13.25 10.79
CA THR A 312 8.35 13.33 11.82
C THR A 312 7.04 13.96 11.33
N ASP A 313 7.08 14.83 10.31
CA ASP A 313 5.88 15.38 9.66
C ASP A 313 5.08 14.34 8.85
N ARG A 314 5.63 13.14 8.66
CA ARG A 314 4.97 12.00 8.04
C ARG A 314 4.47 10.98 9.07
N GLU A 315 4.84 11.11 10.34
CA GLU A 315 4.29 10.29 11.42
C GLU A 315 2.82 10.70 11.68
N PRO A 316 1.98 9.77 12.17
CA PRO A 316 0.60 10.10 12.50
C PRO A 316 0.54 11.05 13.70
N GLU A 317 -0.32 12.06 13.61
CA GLU A 317 -0.55 13.00 14.72
C GLU A 317 -1.40 12.35 15.81
N THR A 318 -1.18 12.75 17.07
CA THR A 318 -2.09 12.40 18.17
C THR A 318 -3.46 12.99 17.89
N ALA A 319 -4.51 12.18 17.96
CA ALA A 319 -5.85 12.59 17.55
C ALA A 319 -6.83 12.67 18.71
N TYR A 320 -6.85 11.68 19.60
CA TYR A 320 -7.81 11.69 20.71
C TYR A 320 -7.34 10.81 21.88
N LEU A 321 -7.98 11.02 23.03
CA LEU A 321 -7.91 10.12 24.18
C LEU A 321 -9.20 9.31 24.24
N THR A 322 -9.09 8.02 24.54
CA THR A 322 -10.27 7.18 24.77
C THR A 322 -10.10 6.31 26.00
N THR A 323 -11.21 5.76 26.50
CA THR A 323 -11.20 4.78 27.58
C THR A 323 -12.37 3.82 27.40
N ASP A 324 -12.11 2.55 27.76
CA ASP A 324 -13.14 1.51 27.88
C ASP A 324 -13.59 1.34 29.35
N ASP A 325 -12.98 2.09 30.27
CA ASP A 325 -13.36 2.05 31.68
C ASP A 325 -14.78 2.58 31.86
N ARG A 326 -15.60 1.79 32.53
CA ARG A 326 -16.89 2.26 33.03
C ARG A 326 -16.67 3.17 34.22
N THR A 327 -17.61 4.08 34.47
CA THR A 327 -17.69 4.88 35.70
C THR A 327 -17.42 4.01 36.95
N PRO A 328 -16.23 4.11 37.57
CA PRO A 328 -15.91 3.25 38.71
C PRO A 328 -16.72 3.69 39.94
N VAL A 329 -17.14 2.71 40.74
CA VAL A 329 -17.73 2.92 42.07
C VAL A 329 -16.69 2.49 43.10
N VAL A 330 -16.28 3.42 43.94
CA VAL A 330 -15.12 3.28 44.83
C VAL A 330 -15.54 3.60 46.25
N ALA A 331 -15.09 2.81 47.23
CA ALA A 331 -15.30 3.14 48.63
C ALA A 331 -14.40 4.31 49.04
N GLU A 332 -14.87 5.17 49.93
CA GLU A 332 -14.06 6.26 50.50
C GLU A 332 -12.71 5.74 51.05
N GLY A 333 -11.64 6.52 50.89
CA GLY A 333 -10.30 6.14 51.35
C GLY A 333 -9.64 4.97 50.60
N THR A 334 -10.30 4.37 49.61
CA THR A 334 -9.74 3.29 48.78
C THR A 334 -9.20 3.79 47.44
N THR A 335 -8.34 2.98 46.82
CA THR A 335 -7.71 3.28 45.54
C THR A 335 -8.39 2.53 44.39
N THR A 336 -8.52 3.18 43.23
CA THR A 336 -8.87 2.54 41.96
C THR A 336 -7.86 2.96 40.89
N THR A 337 -7.75 2.15 39.85
CA THR A 337 -6.95 2.46 38.67
C THR A 337 -7.85 3.08 37.60
N LEU A 338 -7.35 4.13 36.94
CA LEU A 338 -7.97 4.75 35.77
C LEU A 338 -7.05 4.53 34.56
N THR A 339 -7.60 4.02 33.46
CA THR A 339 -6.85 3.69 32.26
C THR A 339 -7.40 4.44 31.05
N THR A 340 -6.53 5.13 30.33
CA THR A 340 -6.87 5.77 29.05
C THR A 340 -5.89 5.32 27.98
N THR A 341 -6.33 5.30 26.74
CA THR A 341 -5.49 5.04 25.56
C THR A 341 -5.36 6.33 24.76
N VAL A 342 -4.13 6.68 24.41
CA VAL A 342 -3.81 7.72 23.43
C VAL A 342 -3.88 7.11 22.06
N ALA A 343 -4.74 7.67 21.20
CA ALA A 343 -4.88 7.21 19.83
C ALA A 343 -4.38 8.28 18.85
N ASP A 344 -3.72 7.79 17.80
CA ASP A 344 -3.32 8.62 16.67
C ASP A 344 -4.49 8.86 15.69
N SER A 345 -4.20 9.61 14.64
CA SER A 345 -5.17 9.99 13.60
C SER A 345 -5.66 8.85 12.69
N TYR A 346 -5.20 7.62 12.94
CA TYR A 346 -5.64 6.36 12.36
C TYR A 346 -6.25 5.44 13.43
N ALA A 347 -6.64 5.99 14.58
CA ALA A 347 -7.26 5.30 15.70
C ALA A 347 -6.40 4.22 16.38
N ASN A 348 -5.09 4.24 16.16
CA ASN A 348 -4.17 3.26 16.71
C ASN A 348 -3.43 3.80 17.94
N PRO A 349 -3.03 2.93 18.87
CA PRO A 349 -2.36 3.37 20.08
C PRO A 349 -1.01 4.07 19.78
N GLN A 350 -0.76 5.20 20.42
CA GLN A 350 0.46 5.99 20.20
C GLN A 350 1.36 5.99 21.45
N PRO A 351 2.60 5.45 21.38
CA PRO A 351 3.53 5.42 22.50
C PRO A 351 4.22 6.77 22.73
N ASP A 352 4.83 6.92 23.90
CA ASP A 352 5.69 8.06 24.28
C ASP A 352 5.00 9.44 24.22
N VAL A 353 3.67 9.48 24.31
CA VAL A 353 2.90 10.73 24.32
C VAL A 353 2.70 11.24 25.75
N PRO A 354 3.07 12.49 26.09
CA PRO A 354 2.88 13.05 27.42
C PRO A 354 1.41 13.39 27.69
N VAL A 355 0.86 12.74 28.71
CA VAL A 355 -0.53 12.88 29.15
C VAL A 355 -0.56 13.42 30.58
N THR A 356 -1.41 14.43 30.80
CA THR A 356 -1.63 15.02 32.12
C THR A 356 -2.96 14.58 32.69
N ALA A 357 -2.95 13.97 33.87
CA ALA A 357 -4.14 13.71 34.66
C ALA A 357 -4.29 14.76 35.78
N ARG A 358 -5.52 15.19 36.05
CA ARG A 358 -5.84 16.19 37.09
C ARG A 358 -7.18 15.89 37.75
N VAL A 359 -7.18 15.85 39.09
CA VAL A 359 -8.39 15.72 39.90
C VAL A 359 -9.11 17.07 39.97
N LEU A 360 -10.42 17.06 39.73
CA LEU A 360 -11.29 18.24 39.79
C LEU A 360 -12.09 18.34 41.10
N GLY A 361 -11.75 17.52 42.10
CA GLY A 361 -12.37 17.52 43.43
C GLY A 361 -11.37 17.25 44.55
N ALA A 362 -11.79 16.49 45.56
CA ALA A 362 -11.02 16.28 46.79
C ALA A 362 -10.15 15.02 46.80
N GLY A 363 -10.32 14.13 45.81
CA GLY A 363 -9.49 12.95 45.66
C GLY A 363 -8.02 13.25 45.33
N GLN A 364 -7.22 12.19 45.28
CA GLN A 364 -5.78 12.29 45.02
C GLN A 364 -5.35 11.28 43.96
N LEU A 365 -4.28 11.60 43.23
CA LEU A 365 -3.57 10.71 42.32
C LEU A 365 -2.28 10.22 42.99
N ASP A 366 -1.53 9.36 42.27
CA ASP A 366 -0.20 8.86 42.60
C ASP A 366 0.57 9.75 43.59
N GLY A 367 0.90 9.20 44.77
CA GLY A 367 1.71 9.91 45.78
C GLY A 367 1.00 11.04 46.52
N GLY A 368 -0.32 11.16 46.42
CA GLY A 368 -1.12 12.18 47.12
C GLY A 368 -1.21 13.51 46.38
N HIS A 369 -0.90 13.54 45.08
CA HIS A 369 -0.92 14.74 44.26
C HIS A 369 -2.29 14.95 43.59
N ASN A 370 -2.67 16.19 43.26
CA ASN A 370 -3.90 16.46 42.51
C ASN A 370 -3.71 16.45 40.99
N SER A 371 -2.47 16.26 40.52
CA SER A 371 -2.13 16.17 39.11
C SER A 371 -0.85 15.35 38.95
N THR A 372 -0.76 14.58 37.87
CA THR A 372 0.42 13.80 37.49
C THR A 372 0.56 13.80 35.97
N GLU A 373 1.79 13.66 35.50
CA GLU A 373 2.13 13.53 34.07
C GLU A 373 2.76 12.16 33.85
N ARG A 374 2.32 11.48 32.79
CA ARG A 374 2.79 10.15 32.39
C ARG A 374 2.95 10.11 30.88
N LEU A 375 3.95 9.39 30.41
CA LEU A 375 4.03 9.00 29.00
C LEU A 375 3.13 7.78 28.78
N SER A 376 2.50 7.69 27.63
CA SER A 376 1.89 6.43 27.18
C SER A 376 2.95 5.36 26.98
N ASP A 377 2.59 4.12 27.32
CA ASP A 377 3.44 2.95 27.11
C ASP A 377 3.48 2.51 25.62
N ASP A 378 4.19 1.42 25.33
CA ASP A 378 4.31 0.84 23.98
C ASP A 378 2.94 0.52 23.33
N GLY A 379 1.89 0.32 24.14
CA GLY A 379 0.52 0.09 23.70
C GLY A 379 -0.36 1.33 23.77
N GLY A 380 0.24 2.54 23.76
CA GLY A 380 -0.45 3.82 23.83
C GLY A 380 -1.25 4.04 25.12
N THR A 381 -1.04 3.24 26.15
CA THR A 381 -1.88 3.23 27.35
C THR A 381 -1.25 4.07 28.47
N VAL A 382 -2.10 4.81 29.18
CA VAL A 382 -1.74 5.58 30.37
C VAL A 382 -2.61 5.11 31.53
N THR A 383 -1.95 4.71 32.61
CA THR A 383 -2.58 4.24 33.83
C THR A 383 -2.24 5.16 35.00
N VAL A 384 -3.25 5.58 35.75
CA VAL A 384 -3.10 6.44 36.93
C VAL A 384 -3.86 5.84 38.11
N GLU A 385 -3.25 5.83 39.30
CA GLU A 385 -3.93 5.44 40.54
C GLU A 385 -4.68 6.64 41.11
N TYR A 386 -5.97 6.45 41.41
CA TYR A 386 -6.82 7.43 42.07
C TYR A 386 -7.20 6.94 43.47
N THR A 387 -6.98 7.78 44.49
CA THR A 387 -7.43 7.57 45.86
C THR A 387 -8.68 8.40 46.13
N ALA A 388 -9.77 7.74 46.52
CA ALA A 388 -11.02 8.38 46.85
C ALA A 388 -10.91 9.20 48.15
N PRO A 389 -11.47 10.43 48.19
CA PRO A 389 -11.53 11.20 49.42
C PRO A 389 -12.49 10.56 50.44
N GLU A 390 -12.38 10.98 51.69
CA GLU A 390 -13.37 10.71 52.73
C GLU A 390 -14.70 11.42 52.39
N VAL A 391 -15.82 10.71 52.44
CA VAL A 391 -17.13 11.30 52.18
C VAL A 391 -17.66 11.89 53.47
N THR A 392 -17.74 13.21 53.58
CA THR A 392 -18.33 13.86 54.77
C THR A 392 -19.87 13.77 54.69
N PRO A 393 -20.55 12.98 55.53
CA PRO A 393 -21.97 12.74 55.36
C PRO A 393 -22.82 13.94 55.85
N PRO A 394 -23.96 14.28 55.21
CA PRO A 394 -25.10 14.77 55.96
C PRO A 394 -25.60 13.66 56.90
N THR A 395 -25.92 14.03 58.14
CA THR A 395 -25.97 13.21 59.35
C THR A 395 -26.85 11.93 59.39
N SER A 396 -27.40 11.36 58.31
CA SER A 396 -28.29 10.17 58.42
C SER A 396 -28.53 9.28 57.18
N GLU A 397 -27.76 9.35 56.08
CA GLU A 397 -28.02 8.50 54.90
C GLU A 397 -26.73 8.05 54.19
N THR A 398 -26.79 6.91 53.48
CA THR A 398 -25.77 6.47 52.52
C THR A 398 -25.43 7.64 51.60
N SER A 399 -24.23 8.19 51.79
CA SER A 399 -23.80 9.39 51.08
C SER A 399 -22.93 8.97 49.90
N GLU A 400 -23.33 9.37 48.70
CA GLU A 400 -22.53 9.21 47.48
C GLU A 400 -22.01 10.59 47.04
N GLN A 401 -20.74 10.65 46.65
CA GLN A 401 -20.11 11.83 46.08
C GLN A 401 -19.57 11.49 44.68
N THR A 402 -19.86 12.34 43.69
CA THR A 402 -19.23 12.22 42.37
C THR A 402 -17.96 13.04 42.31
N GLU A 403 -16.85 12.38 42.01
CA GLU A 403 -15.55 12.99 41.76
C GLU A 403 -15.24 12.90 40.26
N ARG A 404 -14.38 13.81 39.78
CA ARG A 404 -13.98 13.84 38.37
C ARG A 404 -12.47 13.93 38.24
N VAL A 405 -11.91 13.09 37.36
CA VAL A 405 -10.51 13.18 36.94
C VAL A 405 -10.49 13.51 35.46
N ARG A 406 -9.90 14.67 35.13
CA ARG A 406 -9.67 15.10 33.76
C ARG A 406 -8.31 14.58 33.31
N VAL A 407 -8.28 13.87 32.21
CA VAL A 407 -7.05 13.47 31.53
C VAL A 407 -6.98 14.21 30.21
N SER A 408 -5.82 14.79 29.90
CA SER A 408 -5.64 15.61 28.71
C SER A 408 -4.27 15.41 28.09
N VAL A 409 -4.22 15.45 26.75
CA VAL A 409 -2.98 15.51 25.98
C VAL A 409 -2.87 16.87 25.30
N SER A 410 -1.66 17.43 25.33
CA SER A 410 -1.37 18.67 24.61
C SER A 410 -1.08 18.30 23.17
N ASN A 411 -1.74 18.94 22.20
CA ASN A 411 -1.46 18.64 20.80
C ASN A 411 0.02 18.94 20.50
N ALA A 412 0.77 17.92 20.05
CA ALA A 412 2.24 17.96 19.93
C ALA A 412 2.75 19.00 18.92
N ALA A 413 1.84 19.60 18.14
CA ALA A 413 2.15 20.60 17.12
C ALA A 413 2.15 22.06 17.60
N GLY A 414 2.16 22.35 18.92
CA GLY A 414 2.30 23.74 19.42
C GLY A 414 1.25 24.73 18.87
N SER A 415 0.13 24.23 18.37
CA SER A 415 -1.00 24.99 17.86
C SER A 415 -1.96 25.28 19.00
N ASP A 416 -2.61 26.44 18.94
CA ASP A 416 -3.67 26.91 19.87
C ASP A 416 -4.96 26.04 19.84
N GLY A 417 -4.86 24.75 19.53
CA GLY A 417 -5.98 23.81 19.58
C GLY A 417 -6.39 23.50 21.01
N ASP A 418 -7.69 23.29 21.22
CA ASP A 418 -8.19 22.78 22.49
C ASP A 418 -7.54 21.40 22.77
N PRO A 419 -7.14 21.12 24.02
CA PRO A 419 -6.54 19.84 24.35
C PRO A 419 -7.56 18.71 24.20
N GLU A 420 -7.12 17.55 23.70
CA GLU A 420 -7.94 16.34 23.70
C GLU A 420 -8.11 15.84 25.12
N ILE A 421 -9.35 15.57 25.53
CA ILE A 421 -9.73 15.34 26.93
C ILE A 421 -10.60 14.10 27.08
N VAL A 422 -10.28 13.28 28.08
CA VAL A 422 -11.20 12.31 28.66
C VAL A 422 -11.51 12.70 30.10
N VAL A 423 -12.76 12.56 30.52
CA VAL A 423 -13.18 12.81 31.90
C VAL A 423 -13.70 11.53 32.54
N PHE A 424 -12.98 11.03 33.54
CA PHE A 424 -13.46 9.94 34.37
C PHE A 424 -14.41 10.49 35.43
N GLU A 425 -15.64 10.01 35.43
CA GLU A 425 -16.57 10.21 36.55
C GLU A 425 -16.44 9.05 37.53
N ILE A 426 -16.19 9.34 38.80
CA ILE A 426 -15.95 8.34 39.85
C ILE A 426 -17.02 8.53 40.91
N ARG A 427 -17.76 7.46 41.23
CA ARG A 427 -18.76 7.48 42.31
C ARG A 427 -18.10 6.98 43.60
N VAL A 428 -17.99 7.85 44.59
CA VAL A 428 -17.42 7.54 45.90
C VAL A 428 -18.53 7.27 46.89
N GLN A 429 -18.51 6.08 47.51
CA GLN A 429 -19.49 5.68 48.51
C GLN A 429 -18.89 5.72 49.91
N ASN A 430 -19.63 6.29 50.86
CA ASN A 430 -19.28 6.21 52.28
C ASN A 430 -19.39 4.75 52.77
N THR A 431 -18.47 4.32 53.63
CA THR A 431 -18.40 2.96 54.18
C THR A 431 -19.02 2.81 55.57
N HIS A 432 -19.49 3.90 56.18
CA HIS A 432 -20.10 3.91 57.50
C HIS A 432 -21.63 3.68 57.40
N ASP A 433 -22.06 2.51 57.89
CA ASP A 433 -23.45 2.21 58.31
C ASP A 433 -23.79 2.87 59.67
#